data_AF-A0A6I2HYK0-F1
#
_entry.id   AF-A0A6I2HYK0-F1
#
_cell.length_a   1.000
_cell.length_b   1.000
_cell.length_c   1.000
_cell.angle_alpha   90.00
_cell.angle_beta   90.00
_cell.angle_gamma   90.00
#
_symmetry.space_group_name_H-M   'P 1'
#
loop_
_entity.id
_entity.type
_entity.pdbx_description
1 polymer ?
#
loop_
_entity_poly.entity_id
_entity_poly.type
_entity_poly.pdbx_seq_one_letter_code
_entity_poly.pdbx_strand_id
1 'polypeptide(L)'
;MMFQDWPWRHWCAVRPQATALRLGDEQVSWQQLCQRVDALAAGFSAQGVSADQGVMLRAYNQPHTLLAWLALLQCGARVLPVNPQHPRELIAALLPQFSLHHALLLTEEAPFVGLTSLSLEASAGDAHAQWQPERLATMTLTSGSSGLPKAAVHTLAAHLASAEGVLALMPFDEHDDWLLSLPLFHVSGQGILWRWLLRGARLTVRERLPLAQMLEGCTHASLVPTQLWRLLNEDEPLSLKCVLLGGAAIPVELAEQSHAHGIRTFCGYGLTEFASTVCAKETDGEADVGSALPGREVKIVDGEIWLKAKSMAAGYWREGILQPLTNAEGWFATRDRGELQDGRLSVLGRMDNLFFCGGEGIQPEDVERVIVRHPAIDQVFIVPLDDAEFGQRPVAVVEGSGEFDVEQMPDWVKDKLAKFQQPIYWLLLPASLKTGGIKISRRALQEWVNATLRG
;
A
#
# COMPACT_ATOMS: atom_id res chain seq x y z
N MET A 1 7.63 -6.09 21.66
CA MET A 1 9.04 -6.60 21.69
C MET A 1 9.96 -5.44 21.37
N MET A 2 11.12 -5.30 22.04
CA MET A 2 12.09 -4.23 21.71
C MET A 2 13.39 -4.84 21.20
N PHE A 3 13.78 -4.49 19.98
CA PHE A 3 15.04 -4.94 19.38
C PHE A 3 16.23 -4.12 19.91
N GLN A 4 17.33 -4.80 20.21
CA GLN A 4 18.62 -4.19 20.59
C GLN A 4 19.65 -4.17 19.44
N ASP A 5 19.33 -4.84 18.32
CA ASP A 5 20.11 -4.90 17.09
C ASP A 5 19.14 -4.94 15.90
N TRP A 6 19.65 -4.91 14.66
CA TRP A 6 18.86 -5.12 13.46
C TRP A 6 17.99 -6.39 13.56
N PRO A 7 16.70 -6.36 13.20
CA PRO A 7 15.78 -7.47 13.44
C PRO A 7 16.27 -8.82 12.88
N TRP A 8 16.85 -8.83 11.68
CA TRP A 8 17.40 -10.06 11.09
C TRP A 8 18.63 -10.58 11.86
N ARG A 9 19.49 -9.70 12.40
CA ARG A 9 20.63 -10.09 13.26
C ARG A 9 20.16 -10.60 14.62
N HIS A 10 19.13 -9.98 15.21
CA HIS A 10 18.49 -10.50 16.42
C HIS A 10 18.01 -11.95 16.21
N TRP A 11 17.26 -12.21 15.13
CA TRP A 11 16.78 -13.57 14.85
C TRP A 11 17.88 -14.54 14.45
N CYS A 12 18.96 -14.08 13.81
CA CYS A 12 20.16 -14.87 13.57
C CYS A 12 20.81 -15.32 14.88
N ALA A 13 20.87 -14.46 15.90
CA ALA A 13 21.39 -14.82 17.21
C ALA A 13 20.45 -15.79 17.97
N VAL A 14 19.14 -15.60 17.87
CA VAL A 14 18.14 -16.39 18.62
C VAL A 14 17.87 -17.76 17.98
N ARG A 15 17.79 -17.84 16.65
CA ARG A 15 17.39 -19.04 15.89
C ARG A 15 18.07 -19.11 14.51
N PRO A 16 19.41 -19.24 14.45
CA PRO A 16 20.18 -19.13 13.21
C PRO A 16 19.77 -20.10 12.11
N GLN A 17 19.37 -21.32 12.49
CA GLN A 17 19.01 -22.40 11.56
C GLN A 17 17.53 -22.43 11.16
N ALA A 18 16.67 -21.64 11.81
CA ALA A 18 15.27 -21.58 11.41
C ALA A 18 15.12 -20.86 10.07
N THR A 19 14.22 -21.36 9.21
CA THR A 19 13.88 -20.72 7.94
C THR A 19 13.34 -19.32 8.19
N ALA A 20 13.98 -18.32 7.59
CA ALA A 20 13.59 -16.91 7.66
C ALA A 20 12.80 -16.50 6.41
N LEU A 21 13.24 -16.98 5.25
CA LEU A 21 12.84 -16.47 3.96
C LEU A 21 12.79 -17.60 2.93
N ARG A 22 11.83 -17.53 2.01
CA ARG A 22 11.80 -18.33 0.78
C ARG A 22 12.00 -17.42 -0.42
N LEU A 23 13.02 -17.70 -1.22
CA LEU A 23 13.33 -17.01 -2.48
C LEU A 23 13.03 -17.96 -3.64
N GLY A 24 11.83 -17.88 -4.19
CA GLY A 24 11.32 -18.97 -5.03
C GLY A 24 11.21 -20.27 -4.20
N ASP A 25 11.89 -21.31 -4.64
CA ASP A 25 11.96 -22.61 -3.96
C ASP A 25 13.11 -22.71 -2.94
N GLU A 26 14.02 -21.71 -2.92
CA GLU A 26 15.15 -21.70 -2.00
C GLU A 26 14.70 -21.31 -0.58
N GLN A 27 14.94 -22.19 0.40
CA GLN A 27 14.79 -21.85 1.82
C GLN A 27 16.08 -21.24 2.37
N VAL A 28 15.97 -20.06 2.95
CA VAL A 28 17.09 -19.29 3.52
C VAL A 28 16.87 -19.17 5.03
N SER A 29 17.85 -19.63 5.81
CA SER A 29 17.84 -19.49 7.26
C SER A 29 18.17 -18.06 7.72
N TRP A 30 17.90 -17.71 8.98
CA TRP A 30 18.29 -16.40 9.53
C TRP A 30 19.80 -16.13 9.44
N GLN A 31 20.63 -17.18 9.61
CA GLN A 31 22.08 -17.09 9.45
C GLN A 31 22.47 -16.77 8.01
N GLN A 32 21.90 -17.49 7.04
CA GLN A 32 22.18 -17.27 5.63
C GLN A 32 21.67 -15.90 5.16
N LEU A 33 20.51 -15.46 5.67
CA LEU A 33 19.98 -14.13 5.40
C LEU A 33 20.94 -13.04 5.88
N CYS A 34 21.42 -13.13 7.12
CA CYS A 34 22.38 -12.15 7.64
C CYS A 34 23.66 -12.11 6.80
N GLN A 35 24.23 -13.26 6.45
CA GLN A 35 25.44 -13.32 5.60
C GLN A 35 25.23 -12.63 4.25
N ARG A 36 24.08 -12.84 3.60
CA ARG A 36 23.75 -12.19 2.32
C ARG A 36 23.56 -10.68 2.48
N VAL A 37 22.88 -10.25 3.54
CA VAL A 37 22.66 -8.84 3.85
C VAL A 37 23.98 -8.14 4.19
N ASP A 38 24.83 -8.76 5.02
CA ASP A 38 26.15 -8.25 5.41
C ASP A 38 27.05 -8.05 4.18
N ALA A 39 27.09 -9.03 3.28
CA ALA A 39 27.90 -8.93 2.07
C ALA A 39 27.43 -7.82 1.12
N LEU A 40 26.11 -7.64 0.96
CA LEU A 40 25.56 -6.54 0.16
C LEU A 40 25.74 -5.18 0.83
N ALA A 41 25.59 -5.10 2.15
CA ALA A 41 25.82 -3.87 2.89
C ALA A 41 27.29 -3.42 2.79
N ALA A 42 28.23 -4.36 2.86
CA ALA A 42 29.65 -4.10 2.61
C ALA A 42 29.91 -3.60 1.19
N GLY A 43 29.24 -4.18 0.18
CA GLY A 43 29.32 -3.72 -1.20
C GLY A 43 28.79 -2.30 -1.40
N PHE A 44 27.61 -1.98 -0.86
CA PHE A 44 27.07 -0.62 -0.92
C PHE A 44 27.95 0.39 -0.18
N SER A 45 28.51 0.00 0.97
CA SER A 45 29.46 0.86 1.68
C SER A 45 30.72 1.13 0.87
N ALA A 46 31.26 0.12 0.17
CA ALA A 46 32.40 0.27 -0.74
C ALA A 46 32.09 1.19 -1.93
N GLN A 47 30.83 1.24 -2.38
CA GLN A 47 30.34 2.16 -3.40
C GLN A 47 30.02 3.57 -2.86
N GLY A 48 30.26 3.82 -1.57
CA GLY A 48 30.14 5.14 -0.95
C GLY A 48 28.80 5.42 -0.26
N VAL A 49 27.94 4.40 -0.06
CA VAL A 49 26.74 4.55 0.77
C VAL A 49 27.14 4.67 2.24
N SER A 50 26.64 5.72 2.90
CA SER A 50 26.83 5.96 4.34
C SER A 50 25.50 6.25 5.04
N ALA A 51 25.52 6.26 6.37
CA ALA A 51 24.33 6.51 7.17
C ALA A 51 23.66 7.85 6.81
N ASP A 52 22.33 7.88 6.87
CA ASP A 52 21.43 9.01 6.60
C ASP A 52 21.42 9.54 5.15
N GLN A 53 22.24 8.98 4.26
CA GLN A 53 22.17 9.28 2.82
C GLN A 53 20.89 8.72 2.20
N GLY A 54 20.29 9.53 1.31
CA GLY A 54 19.13 9.13 0.53
C GLY A 54 19.50 8.21 -0.64
N VAL A 55 18.86 7.06 -0.74
CA VAL A 55 19.04 6.09 -1.83
C VAL A 55 17.71 5.83 -2.51
N MET A 56 17.62 6.09 -3.81
CA MET A 56 16.48 5.68 -4.61
C MET A 56 16.59 4.19 -4.94
N LEU A 57 15.53 3.42 -4.69
CA LEU A 57 15.41 2.02 -5.09
C LEU A 57 14.26 1.88 -6.08
N ARG A 58 14.57 1.83 -7.38
CA ARG A 58 13.56 1.67 -8.44
C ARG A 58 13.51 0.21 -8.88
N ALA A 59 12.51 -0.52 -8.40
CA ALA A 59 12.41 -1.96 -8.58
C ALA A 59 10.98 -2.49 -8.39
N TYR A 60 10.68 -3.63 -9.00
CA TYR A 60 9.54 -4.47 -8.61
C TYR A 60 9.94 -5.40 -7.45
N ASN A 61 8.96 -6.07 -6.83
CA ASN A 61 9.25 -7.12 -5.85
C ASN A 61 9.92 -8.31 -6.52
N GLN A 62 11.16 -8.58 -6.12
CA GLN A 62 11.98 -9.72 -6.52
C GLN A 62 12.91 -10.08 -5.35
N PRO A 63 13.48 -11.31 -5.32
CA PRO A 63 14.44 -11.71 -4.31
C PRO A 63 15.55 -10.68 -4.06
N HIS A 64 16.16 -10.17 -5.13
CA HIS A 64 17.23 -9.19 -5.05
C HIS A 64 16.76 -7.83 -4.50
N THR A 65 15.53 -7.40 -4.80
CA THR A 65 14.96 -6.16 -4.24
C THR A 65 14.84 -6.24 -2.73
N LEU A 66 14.39 -7.37 -2.18
CA LEU A 66 14.30 -7.55 -0.73
C LEU A 66 15.69 -7.50 -0.07
N LEU A 67 16.65 -8.25 -0.62
CA LEU A 67 18.01 -8.28 -0.07
C LEU A 67 18.68 -6.90 -0.13
N ALA A 68 18.52 -6.18 -1.25
CA ALA A 68 19.01 -4.82 -1.40
C ALA A 68 18.37 -3.87 -0.39
N TRP A 69 17.05 -3.99 -0.17
CA TRP A 69 16.34 -3.19 0.82
C TRP A 69 16.93 -3.37 2.22
N LEU A 70 17.10 -4.62 2.68
CA LEU A 70 17.66 -4.92 3.99
C LEU A 70 19.09 -4.41 4.13
N ALA A 71 19.92 -4.59 3.10
CA ALA A 71 21.31 -4.13 3.08
C ALA A 71 21.42 -2.58 3.09
N LEU A 72 20.59 -1.87 2.32
CA LEU A 72 20.54 -0.40 2.36
C LEU A 72 20.10 0.12 3.73
N LEU A 73 19.09 -0.51 4.34
CA LEU A 73 18.71 -0.20 5.72
C LEU A 73 19.87 -0.47 6.68
N GLN A 74 20.57 -1.59 6.54
CA GLN A 74 21.72 -1.94 7.37
C GLN A 74 22.86 -0.92 7.28
N CYS A 75 23.10 -0.34 6.09
CA CYS A 75 24.03 0.79 5.91
C CYS A 75 23.56 2.08 6.61
N GLY A 76 22.32 2.11 7.12
CA GLY A 76 21.69 3.30 7.70
C GLY A 76 21.15 4.27 6.67
N ALA A 77 20.98 3.84 5.41
CA ALA A 77 20.47 4.71 4.35
C ALA A 77 18.97 4.99 4.50
N ARG A 78 18.55 6.16 4.03
CA ARG A 78 17.14 6.52 3.87
C ARG A 78 16.66 6.08 2.49
N VAL A 79 15.85 5.03 2.44
CA VAL A 79 15.43 4.38 1.19
C VAL A 79 14.16 5.04 0.63
N LEU A 80 14.22 5.56 -0.59
CA LEU A 80 13.06 5.98 -1.39
C LEU A 80 12.76 4.88 -2.41
N PRO A 81 11.82 3.96 -2.14
CA PRO A 81 11.40 3.01 -3.14
C PRO A 81 10.47 3.67 -4.17
N VAL A 82 10.72 3.39 -5.44
CA VAL A 82 10.01 4.02 -6.56
C VAL A 82 9.38 2.95 -7.44
N ASN A 83 8.08 3.11 -7.72
CA ASN A 83 7.36 2.27 -8.67
C ASN A 83 7.98 2.43 -10.08
N PRO A 84 8.50 1.36 -10.71
CA PRO A 84 9.05 1.45 -12.04
C PRO A 84 8.06 1.93 -13.11
N GLN A 85 6.75 1.79 -12.87
CA GLN A 85 5.70 2.26 -13.78
C GLN A 85 5.53 3.78 -13.80
N HIS A 86 6.07 4.52 -12.81
CA HIS A 86 6.04 5.97 -12.89
C HIS A 86 6.92 6.45 -14.06
N PRO A 87 6.43 7.40 -14.88
CA PRO A 87 7.22 7.97 -15.96
C PRO A 87 8.55 8.51 -15.43
N ARG A 88 9.64 8.20 -16.13
CA ARG A 88 10.99 8.60 -15.73
C ARG A 88 11.11 10.12 -15.55
N GLU A 89 10.51 10.90 -16.44
CA GLU A 89 10.53 12.36 -16.39
C GLU A 89 9.82 12.91 -15.15
N LEU A 90 8.68 12.29 -14.78
CA LEU A 90 7.96 12.63 -13.56
C LEU A 90 8.84 12.39 -12.33
N ILE A 91 9.50 11.23 -12.26
CA ILE A 91 10.41 10.92 -11.14
C ILE A 91 11.59 11.88 -11.13
N ALA A 92 12.25 12.12 -12.28
CA ALA A 92 13.39 13.02 -12.39
C ALA A 92 13.06 14.45 -11.91
N ALA A 93 11.85 14.94 -12.18
CA ALA A 93 11.38 16.24 -11.70
C ALA A 93 11.18 16.31 -10.18
N LEU A 94 10.96 15.17 -9.51
CA LEU A 94 10.76 15.09 -8.06
C LEU A 94 12.07 14.92 -7.27
N LEU A 95 13.08 14.26 -7.87
CA LEU A 95 14.35 13.92 -7.17
C LEU A 95 15.04 15.10 -6.46
N PRO A 96 15.10 16.33 -7.02
CA PRO A 96 15.76 17.45 -6.37
C PRO A 96 15.19 17.78 -4.98
N GLN A 97 13.92 17.41 -4.70
CA GLN A 97 13.25 17.71 -3.44
C GLN A 97 13.56 16.67 -2.34
N PHE A 98 14.18 15.53 -2.67
CA PHE A 98 14.29 14.37 -1.78
C PHE A 98 15.67 14.14 -1.16
N SER A 99 16.67 14.99 -1.48
CA SER A 99 18.02 14.90 -0.93
C SER A 99 18.65 13.51 -1.10
N LEU A 100 18.53 12.97 -2.32
CA LEU A 100 19.06 11.66 -2.70
C LEU A 100 20.48 11.81 -3.23
N HIS A 101 21.29 10.78 -2.99
CA HIS A 101 22.71 10.75 -3.37
C HIS A 101 23.00 9.60 -4.34
N HIS A 102 22.27 8.50 -4.18
CA HIS A 102 22.49 7.26 -4.89
C HIS A 102 21.20 6.74 -5.52
N ALA A 103 21.33 5.92 -6.57
CA ALA A 103 20.23 5.22 -7.22
C ALA A 103 20.60 3.76 -7.50
N LEU A 104 19.80 2.83 -6.99
CA LEU A 104 19.81 1.42 -7.38
C LEU A 104 18.61 1.16 -8.31
N LEU A 105 18.91 0.83 -9.56
CA LEU A 105 17.91 0.51 -10.59
C LEU A 105 17.96 -1.00 -10.86
N LEU A 106 16.89 -1.71 -10.54
CA LEU A 106 16.76 -3.15 -10.83
C LEU A 106 15.86 -3.41 -12.05
N THR A 107 15.84 -2.42 -12.95
CA THR A 107 15.17 -2.44 -14.24
C THR A 107 16.15 -1.96 -15.29
N GLU A 108 16.06 -2.48 -16.51
CA GLU A 108 16.94 -2.09 -17.63
C GLU A 108 16.68 -0.63 -18.06
N GLU A 109 17.34 0.31 -17.40
CA GLU A 109 17.14 1.73 -17.59
C GLU A 109 18.43 2.53 -17.44
N ALA A 110 18.49 3.70 -18.07
CA ALA A 110 19.62 4.61 -17.94
C ALA A 110 19.73 5.19 -16.51
N PRO A 111 20.96 5.47 -16.02
CA PRO A 111 21.19 6.19 -14.76
C PRO A 111 20.47 7.53 -14.67
N PHE A 112 20.03 7.95 -13.48
CA PHE A 112 19.47 9.29 -13.27
C PHE A 112 20.59 10.32 -13.09
N VAL A 113 20.48 11.45 -13.78
CA VAL A 113 21.47 12.53 -13.68
C VAL A 113 21.50 13.07 -12.24
N GLY A 114 22.70 13.27 -11.70
CA GLY A 114 22.91 13.80 -10.35
C GLY A 114 22.86 12.77 -9.22
N LEU A 115 22.64 11.48 -9.53
CA LEU A 115 22.72 10.39 -8.57
C LEU A 115 23.84 9.42 -8.96
N THR A 116 24.59 8.95 -7.97
CA THR A 116 25.57 7.88 -8.16
C THR A 116 24.84 6.55 -8.35
N SER A 117 25.12 5.85 -9.45
CA SER A 117 24.55 4.52 -9.70
C SER A 117 25.15 3.49 -8.76
N LEU A 118 24.30 2.69 -8.13
CA LEU A 118 24.69 1.53 -7.34
C LEU A 118 24.50 0.24 -8.12
N SER A 119 25.33 -0.75 -7.84
CA SER A 119 25.26 -2.13 -8.33
C SER A 119 25.06 -3.11 -7.17
N LEU A 120 24.46 -4.27 -7.46
CA LEU A 120 24.35 -5.38 -6.50
C LEU A 120 25.67 -6.15 -6.44
N GLU A 121 26.64 -5.61 -5.70
CA GLU A 121 27.93 -6.24 -5.49
C GLU A 121 28.05 -6.75 -4.06
N ALA A 122 28.44 -8.01 -3.91
CA ALA A 122 28.79 -8.57 -2.61
C ALA A 122 30.26 -8.28 -2.33
N SER A 123 30.56 -7.80 -1.12
CA SER A 123 31.94 -7.59 -0.67
C SER A 123 32.16 -8.24 0.69
N ALA A 124 33.43 -8.57 0.99
CA ALA A 124 33.81 -9.00 2.33
C ALA A 124 33.92 -7.78 3.25
N GLY A 125 33.31 -7.86 4.42
CA GLY A 125 33.36 -6.80 5.42
C GLY A 125 32.20 -6.86 6.38
N ASP A 126 32.30 -6.12 7.47
CA ASP A 126 31.22 -5.96 8.45
C ASP A 126 30.75 -4.50 8.41
N ALA A 127 30.03 -4.14 7.35
CA ALA A 127 29.48 -2.80 7.18
C ALA A 127 28.03 -2.79 7.67
N HIS A 128 27.82 -2.31 8.89
CA HIS A 128 26.51 -2.03 9.42
C HIS A 128 26.55 -0.77 10.28
N ALA A 129 25.56 0.10 10.10
CA ALA A 129 25.36 1.20 11.01
C ALA A 129 24.81 0.67 12.34
N GLN A 130 25.10 1.37 13.44
CA GLN A 130 24.51 1.05 14.74
C GLN A 130 22.97 1.03 14.64
N TRP A 131 22.34 0.04 15.25
CA TRP A 131 20.87 -0.03 15.36
C TRP A 131 20.34 1.16 16.17
N GLN A 132 19.40 1.89 15.57
CA GLN A 132 18.74 3.04 16.19
C GLN A 132 17.28 3.04 15.75
N PRO A 133 16.31 2.67 16.62
CA PRO A 133 14.90 2.59 16.25
C PRO A 133 14.33 3.89 15.65
N GLU A 134 14.83 5.04 16.11
CA GLU A 134 14.37 6.36 15.64
C GLU A 134 15.06 6.85 14.35
N ARG A 135 15.95 6.04 13.74
CA ARG A 135 16.56 6.39 12.44
C ARG A 135 15.48 6.47 11.36
N LEU A 136 15.53 7.52 10.55
CA LEU A 136 14.70 7.68 9.35
C LEU A 136 15.09 6.59 8.34
N ALA A 137 14.16 5.69 8.05
CA ALA A 137 14.43 4.48 7.27
C ALA A 137 13.89 4.57 5.84
N THR A 138 12.65 5.02 5.68
CA THR A 138 11.95 4.96 4.40
C THR A 138 11.31 6.29 4.06
N MET A 139 11.33 6.64 2.78
CA MET A 139 10.58 7.74 2.18
C MET A 139 9.56 7.16 1.21
N THR A 140 8.28 7.10 1.58
CA THR A 140 7.26 6.46 0.73
C THR A 140 6.43 7.52 0.02
N LEU A 141 6.33 7.41 -1.31
CA LEU A 141 5.56 8.36 -2.12
C LEU A 141 4.05 8.17 -1.92
N THR A 142 3.34 9.28 -1.70
CA THR A 142 1.87 9.32 -1.67
C THR A 142 1.30 9.38 -3.08
N SER A 143 0.11 8.82 -3.31
CA SER A 143 -0.58 8.83 -4.62
C SER A 143 -1.15 10.20 -5.06
N GLY A 144 -0.83 11.30 -4.35
CA GLY A 144 -1.03 12.68 -4.80
C GLY A 144 -2.45 13.05 -5.23
N SER A 145 -3.42 13.13 -4.31
CA SER A 145 -4.75 13.69 -4.62
C SER A 145 -4.71 15.18 -4.95
N SER A 146 -3.71 15.91 -4.45
CA SER A 146 -3.62 17.38 -4.50
C SER A 146 -2.46 17.94 -5.32
N GLY A 147 -1.84 17.13 -6.20
CA GLY A 147 -0.69 17.57 -7.01
C GLY A 147 0.45 16.54 -7.07
N LEU A 148 1.69 17.01 -6.95
CA LEU A 148 2.89 16.16 -7.01
C LEU A 148 2.97 15.19 -5.80
N PRO A 149 3.45 13.95 -5.99
CA PRO A 149 3.68 13.00 -4.90
C PRO A 149 4.56 13.59 -3.78
N LYS A 150 4.13 13.44 -2.52
CA LYS A 150 4.92 13.77 -1.33
C LYS A 150 5.63 12.52 -0.83
N ALA A 151 6.80 12.69 -0.18
CA ALA A 151 7.54 11.60 0.44
C ALA A 151 7.31 11.58 1.96
N ALA A 152 6.44 10.68 2.44
CA ALA A 152 6.25 10.48 3.88
C ALA A 152 7.44 9.69 4.45
N VAL A 153 8.06 10.21 5.51
CA VAL A 153 9.28 9.61 6.09
C VAL A 153 8.97 8.87 7.37
N HIS A 154 9.32 7.59 7.45
CA HIS A 154 9.10 6.75 8.63
C HIS A 154 10.41 6.36 9.30
N THR A 155 10.39 6.27 10.63
CA THR A 155 11.44 5.65 11.41
C THR A 155 11.30 4.12 11.41
N LEU A 156 12.34 3.40 11.81
CA LEU A 156 12.27 1.95 12.04
C LEU A 156 11.23 1.63 13.14
N ALA A 157 11.17 2.45 14.18
CA ALA A 157 10.21 2.33 15.28
C ALA A 157 8.76 2.51 14.81
N ALA A 158 8.49 3.44 13.88
CA ALA A 158 7.15 3.64 13.34
C ALA A 158 6.65 2.39 12.59
N HIS A 159 7.52 1.77 11.79
CA HIS A 159 7.22 0.51 11.11
C HIS A 159 6.99 -0.67 12.06
N LEU A 160 7.81 -0.78 13.11
CA LEU A 160 7.63 -1.81 14.15
C LEU A 160 6.34 -1.61 14.95
N ALA A 161 6.00 -0.36 15.31
CA ALA A 161 4.72 -0.04 15.93
C ALA A 161 3.54 -0.36 15.00
N SER A 162 3.72 -0.12 13.69
CA SER A 162 2.75 -0.51 12.68
C SER A 162 2.47 -2.02 12.72
N ALA A 163 3.54 -2.82 12.64
CA ALA A 163 3.49 -4.27 12.71
C ALA A 163 2.86 -4.77 14.02
N GLU A 164 3.25 -4.24 15.17
CA GLU A 164 2.75 -4.65 16.50
C GLU A 164 1.23 -4.50 16.60
N GLY A 165 0.67 -3.40 16.08
CA GLY A 165 -0.78 -3.21 16.09
C GLY A 165 -1.52 -4.26 15.28
N VAL A 166 -1.02 -4.62 14.09
CA VAL A 166 -1.67 -5.62 13.23
C VAL A 166 -1.54 -7.02 13.83
N LEU A 167 -0.36 -7.38 14.34
CA LEU A 167 -0.12 -8.70 14.92
C LEU A 167 -0.83 -8.92 16.27
N ALA A 168 -1.31 -7.86 16.91
CA ALA A 168 -2.18 -7.96 18.09
C ALA A 168 -3.60 -8.44 17.72
N LEU A 169 -4.04 -8.21 16.48
CA LEU A 169 -5.36 -8.62 15.98
C LEU A 169 -5.28 -9.91 15.15
N MET A 170 -4.32 -9.98 14.23
CA MET A 170 -4.18 -11.04 13.24
C MET A 170 -3.06 -12.00 13.69
N PRO A 171 -3.38 -13.24 14.11
CA PRO A 171 -2.38 -14.18 14.60
C PRO A 171 -1.39 -14.53 13.50
N PHE A 172 -0.10 -14.34 13.79
CA PHE A 172 1.01 -14.70 12.92
C PHE A 172 2.14 -15.18 13.82
N ASP A 173 2.49 -16.46 13.70
CA ASP A 173 3.51 -17.11 14.53
C ASP A 173 4.78 -17.44 13.73
N GLU A 174 5.73 -18.11 14.38
CA GLU A 174 7.05 -18.42 13.79
C GLU A 174 7.05 -19.54 12.74
N HIS A 175 5.97 -20.33 12.66
CA HIS A 175 5.78 -21.37 11.66
C HIS A 175 4.96 -20.86 10.48
N ASP A 176 4.30 -19.73 10.63
CA ASP A 176 3.60 -19.05 9.56
C ASP A 176 4.55 -18.41 8.54
N ASP A 177 4.03 -18.30 7.32
CA ASP A 177 4.70 -17.78 6.14
C ASP A 177 3.79 -16.76 5.44
N TRP A 178 4.28 -15.54 5.30
CA TRP A 178 3.57 -14.44 4.64
C TRP A 178 4.15 -14.21 3.25
N LEU A 179 3.31 -14.25 2.21
CA LEU A 179 3.72 -13.84 0.88
C LEU A 179 3.96 -12.33 0.83
N LEU A 180 5.07 -11.87 0.24
CA LEU A 180 5.28 -10.47 -0.15
C LEU A 180 4.40 -10.11 -1.37
N SER A 181 3.09 -10.11 -1.14
CA SER A 181 2.04 -10.03 -2.18
C SER A 181 1.78 -8.61 -2.70
N LEU A 182 2.28 -7.59 -2.00
CA LEU A 182 2.10 -6.18 -2.37
C LEU A 182 3.46 -5.46 -2.49
N PRO A 183 3.57 -4.45 -3.37
CA PRO A 183 4.85 -3.80 -3.66
C PRO A 183 5.53 -3.12 -2.46
N LEU A 184 6.85 -3.27 -2.34
CA LEU A 184 7.66 -2.57 -1.32
C LEU A 184 7.73 -1.05 -1.51
N PHE A 185 7.41 -0.53 -2.70
CA PHE A 185 7.23 0.91 -2.91
C PHE A 185 5.91 1.46 -2.35
N HIS A 186 5.07 0.60 -1.76
CA HIS A 186 3.91 0.98 -0.97
C HIS A 186 4.05 0.49 0.48
N VAL A 187 3.42 1.23 1.40
CA VAL A 187 3.43 0.86 2.82
C VAL A 187 2.78 -0.49 3.10
N SER A 188 1.94 -1.01 2.21
CA SER A 188 1.34 -2.34 2.34
C SER A 188 2.39 -3.45 2.20
N GLY A 189 3.28 -3.39 1.21
CA GLY A 189 4.39 -4.33 1.07
C GLY A 189 5.42 -4.16 2.20
N GLN A 190 5.72 -2.91 2.58
CA GLN A 190 6.58 -2.62 3.72
C GLN A 190 6.00 -3.20 5.02
N GLY A 191 4.68 -3.08 5.23
CA GLY A 191 3.99 -3.63 6.39
C GLY A 191 4.15 -5.15 6.49
N ILE A 192 4.10 -5.88 5.38
CA ILE A 192 4.39 -7.34 5.35
C ILE A 192 5.82 -7.61 5.84
N LEU A 193 6.80 -6.90 5.28
CA LEU A 193 8.21 -7.02 5.67
C LEU A 193 8.41 -6.78 7.17
N TRP A 194 7.81 -5.73 7.73
CA TRP A 194 7.99 -5.39 9.14
C TRP A 194 7.24 -6.32 10.10
N ARG A 195 6.11 -6.90 9.68
CA ARG A 195 5.42 -7.97 10.45
C ARG A 195 6.25 -9.25 10.49
N TRP A 196 6.83 -9.64 9.36
CA TRP A 196 7.80 -10.73 9.28
C TRP A 196 8.98 -10.51 10.22
N LEU A 197 9.65 -9.35 10.12
CA LEU A 197 10.79 -9.03 10.97
C LEU A 197 10.43 -8.90 12.45
N LEU A 198 9.26 -8.35 12.79
CA LEU A 198 8.83 -8.24 14.20
C LEU A 198 8.58 -9.61 14.83
N ARG A 199 7.99 -10.55 14.10
CA ARG A 199 7.68 -11.89 14.62
C ARG A 199 8.85 -12.87 14.50
N GLY A 200 9.75 -12.64 13.55
CA GLY A 200 10.80 -13.59 13.16
C GLY A 200 10.24 -14.87 12.55
N ALA A 201 9.11 -14.75 11.86
CA ALA A 201 8.44 -15.83 11.14
C ALA A 201 9.07 -16.07 9.76
N ARG A 202 8.29 -16.54 8.79
CA ARG A 202 8.74 -16.71 7.40
C ARG A 202 8.13 -15.67 6.48
N LEU A 203 8.91 -15.26 5.48
CA LEU A 203 8.46 -14.46 4.34
C LEU A 203 8.70 -15.26 3.06
N THR A 204 7.79 -15.20 2.11
CA THR A 204 7.99 -15.74 0.76
C THR A 204 8.09 -14.59 -0.25
N VAL A 205 9.14 -14.62 -1.06
CA VAL A 205 9.32 -13.72 -2.21
C VAL A 205 9.54 -14.57 -3.45
N ARG A 206 8.61 -14.46 -4.41
CA ARG A 206 8.68 -15.12 -5.71
C ARG A 206 8.76 -14.07 -6.80
N GLU A 207 9.29 -14.47 -7.95
CA GLU A 207 9.15 -13.67 -9.17
C GLU A 207 7.68 -13.57 -9.59
N ARG A 208 7.41 -12.74 -10.60
CA ARG A 208 6.05 -12.46 -11.06
C ARG A 208 5.44 -13.69 -11.73
N LEU A 209 4.69 -14.46 -10.95
CA LEU A 209 3.89 -15.63 -11.35
C LEU A 209 2.39 -15.35 -11.13
N PRO A 210 1.48 -16.19 -11.63
CA PRO A 210 0.09 -16.17 -11.19
C PRO A 210 -0.03 -16.21 -9.66
N LEU A 211 -1.02 -15.51 -9.10
CA LEU A 211 -1.11 -15.30 -7.65
C LEU A 211 -1.28 -16.62 -6.87
N ALA A 212 -2.06 -17.57 -7.38
CA ALA A 212 -2.23 -18.89 -6.78
C ALA A 212 -0.88 -19.62 -6.64
N GLN A 213 -0.08 -19.63 -7.70
CA GLN A 213 1.28 -20.16 -7.66
C GLN A 213 2.17 -19.39 -6.69
N MET A 214 2.05 -18.06 -6.61
CA MET A 214 2.84 -17.30 -5.65
C MET A 214 2.52 -17.64 -4.18
N LEU A 215 1.27 -18.03 -3.90
CA LEU A 215 0.76 -18.34 -2.57
C LEU A 215 1.08 -19.76 -2.09
N GLU A 216 1.60 -20.62 -2.95
CA GLU A 216 1.84 -22.02 -2.61
C GLU A 216 2.75 -22.18 -1.37
N GLY A 217 2.22 -22.86 -0.35
CA GLY A 217 2.87 -23.06 0.95
C GLY A 217 2.88 -21.83 1.85
N CYS A 218 2.25 -20.72 1.45
CA CYS A 218 2.05 -19.55 2.30
C CYS A 218 0.79 -19.73 3.15
N THR A 219 0.83 -19.16 4.34
CA THR A 219 -0.29 -19.15 5.30
C THR A 219 -0.97 -17.79 5.38
N HIS A 220 -0.26 -16.73 4.98
CA HIS A 220 -0.66 -15.34 5.13
C HIS A 220 -0.46 -14.56 3.83
N ALA A 221 -1.38 -13.64 3.54
CA ALA A 221 -1.25 -12.70 2.44
C ALA A 221 -1.89 -11.35 2.80
N SER A 222 -1.42 -10.28 2.13
CA SER A 222 -2.18 -9.03 2.08
C SER A 222 -2.62 -8.78 0.65
N LEU A 223 -3.93 -8.60 0.43
CA LEU A 223 -4.50 -8.55 -0.90
C LEU A 223 -5.44 -7.35 -1.04
N VAL A 224 -5.69 -6.94 -2.29
CA VAL A 224 -6.87 -6.14 -2.59
C VAL A 224 -8.08 -7.07 -2.82
N PRO A 225 -9.32 -6.63 -2.59
CA PRO A 225 -10.51 -7.50 -2.70
C PRO A 225 -10.61 -8.26 -4.03
N THR A 226 -10.27 -7.60 -5.15
CA THR A 226 -10.32 -8.19 -6.49
C THR A 226 -9.33 -9.35 -6.69
N GLN A 227 -8.19 -9.34 -6.00
CA GLN A 227 -7.23 -10.45 -6.03
C GLN A 227 -7.79 -11.67 -5.31
N LEU A 228 -8.40 -11.49 -4.14
CA LEU A 228 -8.98 -12.58 -3.39
C LEU A 228 -10.18 -13.19 -4.13
N TRP A 229 -11.03 -12.35 -4.73
CA TRP A 229 -12.19 -12.83 -5.49
C TRP A 229 -11.76 -13.74 -6.66
N ARG A 230 -10.71 -13.36 -7.40
CA ARG A 230 -10.17 -14.19 -8.49
C ARG A 230 -9.66 -15.53 -7.98
N LEU A 231 -8.93 -15.55 -6.86
CA LEU A 231 -8.41 -16.78 -6.27
C LEU A 231 -9.52 -17.75 -5.84
N LEU A 232 -10.61 -17.24 -5.24
CA LEU A 232 -11.71 -18.09 -4.80
C LEU A 232 -12.48 -18.71 -5.97
N ASN A 233 -12.45 -18.09 -7.14
CA ASN A 233 -13.13 -18.59 -8.35
C ASN A 233 -12.28 -19.52 -9.21
N GLU A 234 -10.98 -19.67 -8.90
CA GLU A 234 -10.09 -20.57 -9.64
C GLU A 234 -10.21 -22.04 -9.18
N ASP A 235 -11.04 -22.35 -8.16
CA ASP A 235 -11.29 -23.71 -7.59
C ASP A 235 -10.00 -24.47 -7.17
N GLU A 236 -8.87 -23.77 -7.05
CA GLU A 236 -7.60 -24.34 -6.59
C GLU A 236 -7.51 -24.34 -5.05
N PRO A 237 -6.96 -25.41 -4.43
CA PRO A 237 -6.82 -25.48 -2.99
C PRO A 237 -5.80 -24.44 -2.47
N LEU A 238 -6.24 -23.56 -1.57
CA LEU A 238 -5.41 -22.53 -0.95
C LEU A 238 -4.95 -22.97 0.45
N SER A 239 -3.66 -22.80 0.76
CA SER A 239 -3.09 -23.09 2.10
C SER A 239 -3.20 -21.91 3.09
N LEU A 240 -3.96 -20.87 2.72
CA LEU A 240 -4.07 -19.63 3.48
C LEU A 240 -4.89 -19.83 4.77
N LYS A 241 -4.33 -19.37 5.89
CA LYS A 241 -5.02 -19.24 7.17
C LYS A 241 -5.69 -17.88 7.29
N CYS A 242 -4.96 -16.82 6.92
CA CYS A 242 -5.38 -15.44 7.17
C CYS A 242 -5.05 -14.51 5.98
N VAL A 243 -5.98 -13.64 5.61
CA VAL A 243 -5.78 -12.60 4.57
C VAL A 243 -6.13 -11.22 5.12
N LEU A 244 -5.19 -10.29 5.03
CA LEU A 244 -5.45 -8.87 5.32
C LEU A 244 -5.84 -8.13 4.04
N LEU A 245 -7.06 -7.64 3.99
CA LEU A 245 -7.63 -6.87 2.90
C LEU A 245 -7.52 -5.36 3.19
N GLY A 246 -7.17 -4.59 2.17
CA GLY A 246 -7.12 -3.13 2.27
C GLY A 246 -7.13 -2.45 0.91
N GLY A 247 -7.18 -1.11 0.93
CA GLY A 247 -7.11 -0.27 -0.27
C GLY A 247 -8.45 0.01 -0.98
N ALA A 248 -9.51 -0.74 -0.65
CA ALA A 248 -10.87 -0.55 -1.13
C ALA A 248 -11.91 -1.08 -0.12
N ALA A 249 -13.19 -0.79 -0.36
CA ALA A 249 -14.30 -1.41 0.38
C ALA A 249 -14.28 -2.94 0.15
N ILE A 250 -14.64 -3.70 1.20
CA ILE A 250 -14.60 -5.17 1.17
C ILE A 250 -16.04 -5.68 1.17
N PRO A 251 -16.48 -6.37 0.10
CA PRO A 251 -17.82 -6.94 0.05
C PRO A 251 -18.02 -8.01 1.12
N VAL A 252 -19.21 -8.06 1.71
CA VAL A 252 -19.61 -9.08 2.70
C VAL A 252 -19.55 -10.49 2.10
N GLU A 253 -20.07 -10.64 0.89
CA GLU A 253 -20.07 -11.90 0.15
C GLU A 253 -18.65 -12.48 -0.02
N LEU A 254 -17.66 -11.62 -0.27
CA LEU A 254 -16.26 -12.05 -0.39
C LEU A 254 -15.73 -12.62 0.93
N ALA A 255 -16.11 -12.04 2.06
CA ALA A 255 -15.73 -12.54 3.39
C ALA A 255 -16.39 -13.90 3.69
N GLU A 256 -17.68 -14.04 3.37
CA GLU A 256 -18.43 -15.30 3.56
C GLU A 256 -17.86 -16.43 2.70
N GLN A 257 -17.60 -16.18 1.41
CA GLN A 257 -16.97 -17.14 0.50
C GLN A 257 -15.58 -17.56 0.98
N SER A 258 -14.79 -16.60 1.49
CA SER A 258 -13.46 -16.89 2.06
C SER A 258 -13.56 -17.81 3.28
N HIS A 259 -14.52 -17.56 4.17
CA HIS A 259 -14.74 -18.36 5.35
C HIS A 259 -15.15 -19.80 5.00
N ALA A 260 -15.95 -19.98 3.95
CA ALA A 260 -16.31 -21.31 3.42
C ALA A 260 -15.09 -22.12 2.94
N HIS A 261 -14.01 -21.44 2.52
CA HIS A 261 -12.73 -22.05 2.17
C HIS A 261 -11.77 -22.19 3.37
N GLY A 262 -12.21 -21.90 4.59
CA GLY A 262 -11.39 -21.96 5.80
C GLY A 262 -10.41 -20.78 5.96
N ILE A 263 -10.58 -19.71 5.18
CA ILE A 263 -9.69 -18.54 5.18
C ILE A 263 -10.31 -17.43 6.06
N ARG A 264 -9.60 -17.04 7.12
CA ARG A 264 -9.98 -15.88 7.94
C ARG A 264 -9.60 -14.59 7.22
N THR A 265 -10.55 -13.70 7.03
CA THR A 265 -10.29 -12.40 6.37
C THR A 265 -10.36 -11.26 7.37
N PHE A 266 -9.47 -10.30 7.20
CA PHE A 266 -9.41 -9.09 8.01
C PHE A 266 -9.54 -7.89 7.10
N CYS A 267 -10.34 -6.89 7.47
CA CYS A 267 -10.37 -5.61 6.77
C CYS A 267 -9.52 -4.58 7.51
N GLY A 268 -8.90 -3.67 6.77
CA GLY A 268 -8.10 -2.61 7.36
C GLY A 268 -8.23 -1.28 6.62
N TYR A 269 -8.36 -0.21 7.40
CA TYR A 269 -8.14 1.16 6.96
C TYR A 269 -6.72 1.59 7.30
N GLY A 270 -6.04 2.15 6.31
CA GLY A 270 -4.63 2.48 6.40
C GLY A 270 -4.20 3.44 5.31
N LEU A 271 -3.10 4.12 5.56
CA LEU A 271 -2.57 5.16 4.69
C LEU A 271 -1.05 5.23 4.79
N THR A 272 -0.43 5.85 3.78
CA THR A 272 1.02 5.98 3.66
C THR A 272 1.62 6.61 4.91
N GLU A 273 1.00 7.66 5.45
CA GLU A 273 1.49 8.42 6.60
C GLU A 273 1.56 7.59 7.88
N PHE A 274 0.87 6.45 7.97
CA PHE A 274 0.83 5.60 9.17
C PHE A 274 1.51 4.25 8.99
N ALA A 275 2.33 4.11 7.95
CA ALA A 275 3.08 2.89 7.64
C ALA A 275 2.17 1.65 7.52
N SER A 276 1.03 1.79 6.83
CA SER A 276 -0.05 0.81 6.62
C SER A 276 -1.27 0.98 7.55
N THR A 277 -1.60 -0.02 8.35
CA THR A 277 -2.93 -0.20 8.97
C THR A 277 -3.09 0.59 10.27
N VAL A 278 -4.20 1.31 10.37
CA VAL A 278 -4.61 2.13 11.51
C VAL A 278 -5.79 1.49 12.24
N CYS A 279 -6.88 1.24 11.52
CA CYS A 279 -8.05 0.50 12.02
C CYS A 279 -8.14 -0.84 11.32
N ALA A 280 -8.59 -1.86 12.04
CA ALA A 280 -8.88 -3.16 11.46
C ALA A 280 -9.86 -3.96 12.30
N LYS A 281 -10.45 -4.98 11.68
CA LYS A 281 -11.21 -6.05 12.32
C LYS A 281 -11.10 -7.35 11.52
N GLU A 282 -11.41 -8.46 12.16
CA GLU A 282 -11.85 -9.65 11.42
C GLU A 282 -13.19 -9.32 10.75
N THR A 283 -13.40 -9.79 9.52
CA THR A 283 -14.63 -9.50 8.80
C THR A 283 -15.83 -10.15 9.51
N ASP A 284 -16.89 -9.37 9.69
CA ASP A 284 -18.09 -9.74 10.46
C ASP A 284 -19.39 -9.39 9.74
N GLY A 285 -19.32 -9.15 8.43
CA GLY A 285 -20.48 -8.78 7.59
C GLY A 285 -20.84 -7.28 7.64
N GLU A 286 -20.20 -6.49 8.49
CA GLU A 286 -20.45 -5.05 8.56
C GLU A 286 -19.49 -4.25 7.66
N ALA A 287 -19.95 -3.13 7.11
CA ALA A 287 -19.21 -2.32 6.14
C ALA A 287 -18.12 -1.41 6.74
N ASP A 288 -18.11 -1.23 8.06
CA ASP A 288 -17.09 -0.44 8.77
C ASP A 288 -15.69 -1.09 8.66
N VAL A 289 -14.65 -0.32 8.99
CA VAL A 289 -13.24 -0.75 8.93
C VAL A 289 -12.69 -1.18 10.29
N GLY A 290 -13.57 -1.50 11.23
CA GLY A 290 -13.23 -1.91 12.58
C GLY A 290 -12.81 -0.76 13.48
N SER A 291 -12.06 -1.11 14.52
CA SER A 291 -11.61 -0.18 15.55
C SER A 291 -10.13 0.16 15.39
N ALA A 292 -9.70 1.24 16.05
CA ALA A 292 -8.29 1.61 16.11
C ALA A 292 -7.46 0.45 16.71
N LEU A 293 -6.39 0.06 16.01
CA LEU A 293 -5.45 -0.94 16.52
C LEU A 293 -4.71 -0.41 17.76
N PRO A 294 -4.14 -1.29 18.61
CA PRO A 294 -3.36 -0.85 19.77
C PRO A 294 -2.30 0.20 19.42
N GLY A 295 -2.26 1.28 20.19
CA GLY A 295 -1.34 2.41 19.97
C GLY A 295 -1.76 3.40 18.87
N ARG A 296 -3.00 3.30 18.36
CA ARG A 296 -3.63 4.27 17.46
C ARG A 296 -4.80 4.92 18.16
N GLU A 297 -5.02 6.19 17.85
CA GLU A 297 -6.15 6.97 18.29
C GLU A 297 -6.85 7.54 17.07
N VAL A 298 -8.19 7.57 17.11
CA VAL A 298 -9.05 8.06 16.04
C VAL A 298 -10.08 8.99 16.66
N LYS A 299 -10.30 10.16 16.05
CA LYS A 299 -11.44 11.02 16.37
C LYS A 299 -12.05 11.60 15.09
N ILE A 300 -13.30 12.04 15.15
CA ILE A 300 -13.97 12.74 14.06
C ILE A 300 -14.08 14.22 14.44
N VAL A 301 -13.64 15.12 13.55
CA VAL A 301 -13.76 16.58 13.71
C VAL A 301 -14.40 17.12 12.43
N ASP A 302 -15.58 17.74 12.54
CA ASP A 302 -16.34 18.27 11.40
C ASP A 302 -16.54 17.25 10.25
N GLY A 303 -16.71 15.97 10.60
CA GLY A 303 -16.86 14.87 9.66
C GLY A 303 -15.56 14.32 9.07
N GLU A 304 -14.40 14.92 9.37
CA GLU A 304 -13.08 14.45 8.96
C GLU A 304 -12.48 13.48 9.99
N ILE A 305 -11.85 12.41 9.49
CA ILE A 305 -11.12 11.45 10.32
C ILE A 305 -9.77 12.05 10.71
N TRP A 306 -9.52 12.19 12.01
CA TRP A 306 -8.23 12.62 12.55
C TRP A 306 -7.55 11.46 13.27
N LEU A 307 -6.25 11.31 13.03
CA LEU A 307 -5.46 10.16 13.48
C LEU A 307 -4.24 10.57 14.30
N LYS A 308 -3.86 9.71 15.24
CA LYS A 308 -2.61 9.81 16.00
C LYS A 308 -2.09 8.43 16.34
N ALA A 309 -0.79 8.17 16.12
CA ALA A 309 -0.20 6.88 16.40
C ALA A 309 1.34 6.95 16.48
N LYS A 310 1.95 5.96 17.12
CA LYS A 310 3.41 5.75 17.06
C LYS A 310 3.91 5.33 15.67
N SER A 311 3.03 4.80 14.82
CA SER A 311 3.37 4.43 13.44
C SER A 311 3.33 5.58 12.44
N MET A 312 3.00 6.80 12.91
CA MET A 312 2.95 7.99 12.08
C MET A 312 4.35 8.34 11.55
N ALA A 313 4.40 8.80 10.30
CA ALA A 313 5.61 9.35 9.69
C ALA A 313 6.12 10.55 10.50
N ALA A 314 7.44 10.71 10.53
CA ALA A 314 8.11 11.85 11.16
C ALA A 314 7.79 13.17 10.45
N GLY A 315 7.44 13.12 9.16
CA GLY A 315 7.14 14.29 8.34
C GLY A 315 7.04 13.96 6.86
N TYR A 316 6.66 14.95 6.06
CA TYR A 316 6.95 14.93 4.62
C TYR A 316 8.34 15.51 4.37
N TRP A 317 9.18 14.82 3.61
CA TRP A 317 10.48 15.37 3.23
C TRP A 317 10.36 16.35 2.07
N ARG A 318 10.96 17.53 2.23
CA ARG A 318 11.10 18.50 1.14
C ARG A 318 12.38 19.31 1.33
N GLU A 319 13.25 19.28 0.34
CA GLU A 319 14.45 20.13 0.26
C GLU A 319 15.34 20.06 1.51
N GLY A 320 15.48 18.86 2.08
CA GLY A 320 16.28 18.61 3.29
C GLY A 320 15.55 18.83 4.61
N ILE A 321 14.27 19.19 4.58
CA ILE A 321 13.47 19.53 5.76
C ILE A 321 12.33 18.52 5.93
N LEU A 322 12.10 18.07 7.16
CA LEU A 322 10.89 17.34 7.55
C LEU A 322 9.78 18.33 7.88
N GLN A 323 8.76 18.37 7.03
CA GLN A 323 7.55 19.14 7.28
C GLN A 323 6.62 18.35 8.22
N PRO A 324 6.13 18.96 9.31
CA PRO A 324 5.26 18.27 10.26
C PRO A 324 3.95 17.85 9.59
N LEU A 325 3.46 16.67 9.99
CA LEU A 325 2.18 16.14 9.52
C LEU A 325 0.99 16.61 10.36
N THR A 326 1.25 16.98 11.61
CA THR A 326 0.20 17.26 12.57
C THR A 326 -0.30 18.69 12.48
N ASN A 327 -1.59 18.86 12.75
CA ASN A 327 -2.19 20.17 12.99
C ASN A 327 -1.76 20.73 14.37
N ALA A 328 -2.26 21.91 14.71
CA ALA A 328 -1.93 22.58 15.98
C ALA A 328 -2.30 21.77 17.24
N GLU A 329 -3.21 20.79 17.13
CA GLU A 329 -3.62 19.90 18.22
C GLU A 329 -2.80 18.60 18.28
N GLY A 330 -1.82 18.41 17.38
CA GLY A 330 -1.00 17.20 17.34
C GLY A 330 -1.66 16.00 16.65
N TRP A 331 -2.68 16.23 15.82
CA TRP A 331 -3.39 15.19 15.05
C TRP A 331 -3.10 15.29 13.55
N PHE A 332 -3.12 14.16 12.85
CA PHE A 332 -3.10 14.13 11.40
C PHE A 332 -4.53 14.21 10.85
N ALA A 333 -4.83 15.27 10.12
CA ALA A 333 -6.07 15.44 9.39
C ALA A 333 -5.98 14.71 8.04
N THR A 334 -6.75 13.64 7.85
CA THR A 334 -6.58 12.70 6.73
C THR A 334 -7.19 13.18 5.42
N ARG A 335 -8.14 14.12 5.49
CA ARG A 335 -9.10 14.48 4.44
C ARG A 335 -10.00 13.33 4.00
N ASP A 336 -10.09 12.28 4.81
CA ASP A 336 -11.08 11.22 4.66
C ASP A 336 -12.30 11.58 5.53
N ARG A 337 -13.48 11.50 4.93
CA ARG A 337 -14.76 11.67 5.64
C ARG A 337 -15.10 10.37 6.35
N GLY A 338 -15.54 10.45 7.60
CA GLY A 338 -15.91 9.27 8.36
C GLY A 338 -16.81 9.51 9.55
N GLU A 339 -17.30 8.41 10.10
CA GLU A 339 -18.14 8.37 11.30
C GLU A 339 -17.59 7.32 12.27
N LEU A 340 -17.73 7.59 13.56
CA LEU A 340 -17.35 6.67 14.62
C LEU A 340 -18.59 6.28 15.41
N GLN A 341 -18.95 5.00 15.39
CA GLN A 341 -20.11 4.44 16.11
C GLN A 341 -19.61 3.30 16.99
N ASP A 342 -19.80 3.40 18.31
CA ASP A 342 -19.33 2.41 19.30
C ASP A 342 -17.85 2.01 19.14
N GLY A 343 -17.00 2.99 18.78
CA GLY A 343 -15.56 2.79 18.56
C GLY A 343 -15.20 2.10 17.24
N ARG A 344 -16.17 1.86 16.36
CA ARG A 344 -15.97 1.34 15.00
C ARG A 344 -16.05 2.46 13.98
N LEU A 345 -15.07 2.50 13.09
CA LEU A 345 -14.89 3.57 12.11
C LEU A 345 -15.54 3.18 10.78
N SER A 346 -16.39 4.06 10.24
CA SER A 346 -16.90 3.98 8.88
C SER A 346 -16.24 5.04 8.01
N VAL A 347 -15.60 4.64 6.91
CA VAL A 347 -15.02 5.57 5.94
C VAL A 347 -16.04 5.85 4.85
N LEU A 348 -16.45 7.12 4.73
CA LEU A 348 -17.50 7.55 3.81
C LEU A 348 -16.94 7.98 2.44
N GLY A 349 -15.70 8.48 2.39
CA GLY A 349 -15.05 8.87 1.14
C GLY A 349 -13.91 9.84 1.40
N ARG A 350 -13.35 10.45 0.34
CA ARG A 350 -12.40 11.56 0.49
C ARG A 350 -13.09 12.90 0.30
N MET A 351 -12.76 13.86 1.15
CA MET A 351 -13.19 15.25 1.01
C MET A 351 -12.68 15.86 -0.30
N ASP A 352 -11.43 15.55 -0.70
CA ASP A 352 -10.84 16.02 -1.96
C ASP A 352 -11.58 15.48 -3.22
N ASN A 353 -12.37 14.42 -3.10
CA ASN A 353 -13.11 13.82 -4.23
C ASN A 353 -14.51 14.42 -4.41
N LEU A 354 -15.00 15.17 -3.42
CA LEU A 354 -16.29 15.84 -3.48
C LEU A 354 -16.29 16.84 -4.63
N PHE A 355 -17.30 16.77 -5.49
CA PHE A 355 -17.54 17.76 -6.52
C PHE A 355 -18.99 18.23 -6.51
N PHE A 356 -19.29 19.33 -7.20
CA PHE A 356 -20.61 19.95 -7.17
C PHE A 356 -21.30 19.90 -8.53
N CYS A 357 -22.56 19.48 -8.54
CA CYS A 357 -23.45 19.48 -9.70
C CYS A 357 -24.66 20.37 -9.42
N GLY A 358 -24.71 21.54 -10.03
CA GLY A 358 -25.83 22.49 -9.86
C GLY A 358 -26.01 22.98 -8.41
N GLY A 359 -24.93 23.04 -7.64
CA GLY A 359 -24.94 23.42 -6.22
C GLY A 359 -25.07 22.24 -5.23
N GLU A 360 -25.36 21.04 -5.72
CA GLU A 360 -25.44 19.82 -4.89
C GLU A 360 -24.08 19.12 -4.83
N GLY A 361 -23.64 18.76 -3.62
CA GLY A 361 -22.40 18.02 -3.42
C GLY A 361 -22.58 16.53 -3.74
N ILE A 362 -21.76 16.01 -4.66
CA ILE A 362 -21.70 14.59 -5.01
C ILE A 362 -20.42 14.01 -4.44
N GLN A 363 -20.56 13.12 -3.46
CA GLN A 363 -19.49 12.25 -3.01
C GLN A 363 -19.42 11.03 -3.97
N PRO A 364 -18.36 10.87 -4.78
CA PRO A 364 -18.26 9.76 -5.72
C PRO A 364 -18.48 8.40 -5.07
N GLU A 365 -17.90 8.19 -3.89
CA GLU A 365 -17.93 6.94 -3.15
C GLU A 365 -19.35 6.53 -2.69
N ASP A 366 -20.23 7.49 -2.41
CA ASP A 366 -21.64 7.21 -2.06
C ASP A 366 -22.39 6.65 -3.28
N VAL A 367 -22.16 7.25 -4.45
CA VAL A 367 -22.77 6.83 -5.72
C VAL A 367 -22.21 5.48 -6.18
N GLU A 368 -20.89 5.28 -6.06
CA GLU A 368 -20.21 4.02 -6.37
C GLU A 368 -20.74 2.86 -5.53
N ARG A 369 -20.98 3.08 -4.23
CA ARG A 369 -21.51 2.07 -3.30
C ARG A 369 -22.92 1.59 -3.67
N VAL A 370 -23.70 2.44 -4.34
CA VAL A 370 -25.01 2.05 -4.89
C VAL A 370 -24.81 1.24 -6.17
N ILE A 371 -24.00 1.75 -7.11
CA ILE A 371 -23.84 1.15 -8.44
C ILE A 371 -23.16 -0.22 -8.39
N VAL A 372 -22.17 -0.41 -7.52
CA VAL A 372 -21.43 -1.69 -7.39
C VAL A 372 -22.30 -2.86 -6.89
N ARG A 373 -23.53 -2.59 -6.43
CA ARG A 373 -24.49 -3.64 -6.06
C ARG A 373 -25.17 -4.28 -7.27
N HIS A 374 -24.99 -3.74 -8.47
CA HIS A 374 -25.47 -4.37 -9.69
C HIS A 374 -24.66 -5.65 -9.97
N PRO A 375 -25.30 -6.82 -10.20
CA PRO A 375 -24.61 -8.11 -10.28
C PRO A 375 -23.62 -8.24 -11.45
N ALA A 376 -23.74 -7.38 -12.47
CA ALA A 376 -22.82 -7.34 -13.60
C ALA A 376 -21.66 -6.32 -13.45
N ILE A 377 -21.56 -5.61 -12.32
CA ILE A 377 -20.51 -4.60 -12.10
C ILE A 377 -19.49 -5.13 -11.09
N ASP A 378 -18.26 -5.29 -11.54
CA ASP A 378 -17.12 -5.67 -10.72
C ASP A 378 -16.46 -4.44 -10.06
N GLN A 379 -16.37 -3.33 -10.79
CA GLN A 379 -15.84 -2.05 -10.31
C GLN A 379 -16.58 -0.87 -10.92
N VAL A 380 -16.68 0.23 -10.17
CA VAL A 380 -17.23 1.50 -10.63
C VAL A 380 -16.43 2.65 -10.05
N PHE A 381 -16.18 3.67 -10.89
CA PHE A 381 -15.60 4.94 -10.50
C PHE A 381 -16.49 6.06 -11.00
N ILE A 382 -16.93 6.92 -10.10
CA ILE A 382 -17.59 8.17 -10.43
C ILE A 382 -16.53 9.26 -10.56
N VAL A 383 -16.55 9.95 -11.70
CA VAL A 383 -15.64 11.05 -12.01
C VAL A 383 -16.43 12.27 -12.48
N PRO A 384 -16.01 13.48 -12.09
CA PRO A 384 -16.63 14.70 -12.58
C PRO A 384 -16.22 15.01 -14.02
N LEU A 385 -17.20 15.33 -14.86
CA LEU A 385 -17.04 15.95 -16.16
C LEU A 385 -17.54 17.39 -16.07
N ASP A 386 -16.74 18.40 -16.45
CA ASP A 386 -17.27 19.77 -16.40
C ASP A 386 -18.39 19.98 -17.42
N ASP A 387 -19.38 20.75 -17.00
CA ASP A 387 -20.64 21.00 -17.67
C ASP A 387 -20.92 22.50 -17.60
N ALA A 388 -21.34 23.10 -18.72
CA ALA A 388 -21.49 24.54 -18.83
C ALA A 388 -22.63 25.11 -17.97
N GLU A 389 -23.65 24.30 -17.65
CA GLU A 389 -24.83 24.71 -16.90
C GLU A 389 -24.70 24.33 -15.41
N PHE A 390 -24.21 23.11 -15.14
CA PHE A 390 -24.19 22.54 -13.79
C PHE A 390 -22.82 22.59 -13.10
N GLY A 391 -21.83 23.18 -13.75
CA GLY A 391 -20.44 23.19 -13.27
C GLY A 391 -19.77 21.85 -13.55
N GLN A 392 -20.20 20.79 -12.86
CA GLN A 392 -19.75 19.42 -13.10
C GLN A 392 -20.89 18.42 -13.02
N ARG A 393 -20.80 17.31 -13.77
CA ARG A 393 -21.78 16.22 -13.74
C ARG A 393 -21.10 14.86 -13.63
N PRO A 394 -21.72 13.87 -12.97
CA PRO A 394 -21.13 12.56 -12.76
C PRO A 394 -21.02 11.75 -14.05
N VAL A 395 -19.87 11.12 -14.28
CA VAL A 395 -19.66 10.05 -15.28
C VAL A 395 -19.28 8.78 -14.54
N ALA A 396 -19.87 7.65 -14.94
CA ALA A 396 -19.53 6.33 -14.42
C ALA A 396 -18.53 5.65 -15.35
N VAL A 397 -17.38 5.27 -14.81
CA VAL A 397 -16.41 4.38 -15.46
C VAL A 397 -16.50 3.03 -14.78
N VAL A 398 -16.91 2.00 -15.52
CA VAL A 398 -17.30 0.70 -14.98
C VAL A 398 -16.46 -0.44 -15.57
N GLU A 399 -16.23 -1.45 -14.77
CA GLU A 399 -15.74 -2.77 -15.18
C GLU A 399 -16.79 -3.80 -14.76
N GLY A 400 -17.10 -4.74 -15.63
CA GLY A 400 -18.08 -5.78 -15.38
C GLY A 400 -17.68 -7.10 -16.03
N SER A 401 -18.32 -8.17 -15.58
CA SER A 401 -18.17 -9.53 -16.07
C SER A 401 -19.42 -9.98 -16.83
N GLY A 402 -19.24 -10.72 -17.94
CA GLY A 402 -20.35 -11.24 -18.78
C GLY A 402 -20.84 -10.32 -19.91
N GLU A 403 -22.02 -10.61 -20.47
CA GLU A 403 -22.75 -9.70 -21.40
C GLU A 403 -23.26 -8.49 -20.61
N PHE A 404 -22.38 -7.53 -20.37
CA PHE A 404 -22.68 -6.29 -19.68
C PHE A 404 -23.05 -5.19 -20.68
N ASP A 405 -24.28 -4.69 -20.59
CA ASP A 405 -24.77 -3.59 -21.41
C ASP A 405 -24.84 -2.29 -20.58
N VAL A 406 -23.89 -1.39 -20.84
CA VAL A 406 -23.83 -0.05 -20.22
C VAL A 406 -25.08 0.78 -20.50
N GLU A 407 -25.81 0.51 -21.58
CA GLU A 407 -27.00 1.28 -21.96
C GLU A 407 -28.19 1.04 -21.02
N GLN A 408 -28.19 -0.06 -20.27
CA GLN A 408 -29.25 -0.40 -19.31
C GLN A 408 -29.02 0.23 -17.92
N MET A 409 -27.80 0.69 -17.65
CA MET A 409 -27.43 1.24 -16.33
C MET A 409 -28.18 2.52 -15.94
N PRO A 410 -28.43 3.49 -16.86
CA PRO A 410 -29.24 4.67 -16.54
C PRO A 410 -30.62 4.31 -15.98
N ASP A 411 -31.29 3.29 -16.51
CA ASP A 411 -32.61 2.89 -16.03
C ASP A 411 -32.52 2.21 -14.66
N TRP A 412 -31.52 1.36 -14.46
CA TRP A 412 -31.33 0.65 -13.20
C TRP A 412 -31.06 1.58 -12.01
N VAL A 413 -30.39 2.73 -12.21
CA VAL A 413 -30.07 3.66 -11.10
C VAL A 413 -31.19 4.64 -10.75
N LYS A 414 -32.23 4.79 -11.58
CA LYS A 414 -33.23 5.88 -11.46
C LYS A 414 -33.96 5.92 -10.13
N ASP A 415 -34.26 4.76 -9.55
CA ASP A 415 -34.97 4.60 -8.28
C ASP A 415 -34.03 4.49 -7.06
N LYS A 416 -32.71 4.53 -7.28
CA LYS A 416 -31.67 4.32 -6.25
C LYS A 416 -30.81 5.56 -5.98
N LEU A 417 -30.72 6.46 -6.95
CA LEU A 417 -29.93 7.68 -6.88
C LEU A 417 -30.78 8.91 -7.13
N ALA A 418 -30.48 10.00 -6.41
CA ALA A 418 -31.08 11.31 -6.71
C ALA A 418 -30.70 11.77 -8.12
N LYS A 419 -31.53 12.59 -8.76
CA LYS A 419 -31.36 13.00 -10.16
C LYS A 419 -29.98 13.61 -10.46
N PHE A 420 -29.43 14.41 -9.55
CA PHE A 420 -28.11 15.03 -9.72
C PHE A 420 -26.94 14.05 -9.58
N GLN A 421 -27.13 12.92 -8.88
CA GLN A 421 -26.12 11.87 -8.70
C GLN A 421 -26.08 10.88 -9.87
N GLN A 422 -27.13 10.84 -10.70
CA GLN A 422 -27.25 9.88 -11.81
C GLN A 422 -26.19 10.17 -12.89
N PRO A 423 -25.31 9.22 -13.22
CA PRO A 423 -24.29 9.41 -14.24
C PRO A 423 -24.87 9.77 -15.61
N ILE A 424 -24.28 10.77 -16.26
CA ILE A 424 -24.72 11.25 -17.57
C ILE A 424 -24.08 10.47 -18.72
N TYR A 425 -22.97 9.81 -18.44
CA TYR A 425 -22.29 8.88 -19.33
C TYR A 425 -21.85 7.65 -18.54
N TRP A 426 -21.85 6.51 -19.23
CA TRP A 426 -21.37 5.23 -18.74
C TRP A 426 -20.29 4.74 -19.70
N LEU A 427 -19.07 4.59 -19.18
CA LEU A 427 -17.88 4.25 -19.95
C LEU A 427 -17.26 2.97 -19.41
N LEU A 428 -16.68 2.15 -20.28
CA LEU A 428 -15.92 0.97 -19.84
C LEU A 428 -14.51 1.36 -19.39
N LEU A 429 -14.05 0.78 -18.29
CA LEU A 429 -12.70 1.00 -17.75
C LEU A 429 -11.64 0.50 -18.75
N PRO A 430 -10.77 1.38 -19.29
CA PRO A 430 -9.79 0.98 -20.30
C PRO A 430 -8.69 0.10 -19.70
N ALA A 431 -8.25 -0.90 -20.48
CA ALA A 431 -7.19 -1.82 -20.05
C ALA A 431 -5.88 -1.11 -19.65
N SER A 432 -5.57 0.03 -20.28
CA SER A 432 -4.37 0.83 -20.00
C SER A 432 -4.31 1.37 -18.56
N LEU A 433 -5.45 1.60 -17.92
CA LEU A 433 -5.51 2.09 -16.53
C LEU A 433 -5.57 0.96 -15.50
N LYS A 434 -5.70 -0.29 -15.92
CA LYS A 434 -5.71 -1.48 -15.06
C LYS A 434 -4.30 -1.92 -14.65
N THR A 435 -3.28 -1.53 -15.41
CA THR A 435 -1.88 -1.94 -15.22
C THR A 435 -1.07 -0.82 -14.55
N GLY A 436 -1.04 -0.73 -13.21
CA GLY A 436 -0.35 0.41 -12.58
C GLY A 436 -0.03 0.40 -11.08
N GLY A 437 -0.67 -0.45 -10.28
CA GLY A 437 -0.47 -0.43 -8.83
C GLY A 437 -1.65 -0.98 -8.03
N ILE A 438 -1.68 -0.72 -6.72
CA ILE A 438 -2.69 -1.24 -5.78
C ILE A 438 -4.06 -0.57 -6.00
N LYS A 439 -4.10 0.68 -6.47
CA LYS A 439 -5.33 1.48 -6.64
C LYS A 439 -5.26 2.29 -7.93
N ILE A 440 -6.39 2.39 -8.65
CA ILE A 440 -6.51 3.23 -9.85
C ILE A 440 -6.55 4.71 -9.44
N SER A 441 -5.79 5.55 -10.14
CA SER A 441 -5.76 6.99 -9.88
C SER A 441 -7.02 7.67 -10.44
N ARG A 442 -7.84 8.28 -9.58
CA ARG A 442 -9.01 9.08 -9.99
C ARG A 442 -8.67 10.23 -10.94
N ARG A 443 -7.51 10.87 -10.76
CA ARG A 443 -7.05 11.95 -11.66
C ARG A 443 -6.81 11.44 -13.08
N ALA A 444 -6.00 10.39 -13.22
CA ALA A 444 -5.80 9.70 -14.50
C ALA A 444 -7.13 9.24 -15.15
N LEU A 445 -8.09 8.76 -14.35
CA LEU A 445 -9.45 8.45 -14.85
C LEU A 445 -10.17 9.70 -15.36
N GLN A 446 -10.15 10.80 -14.61
CA GLN A 446 -10.77 12.06 -15.02
C GLN A 446 -10.12 12.64 -16.29
N GLU A 447 -8.80 12.63 -16.38
CA GLU A 447 -8.05 13.05 -17.58
C GLU A 447 -8.45 12.19 -18.80
N TRP A 448 -8.57 10.87 -18.61
CA TRP A 448 -9.03 9.96 -19.66
C TRP A 448 -10.50 10.19 -20.06
N VAL A 449 -11.40 10.40 -19.10
CA VAL A 449 -12.82 10.71 -19.39
C VAL A 449 -12.94 12.02 -20.14
N ASN A 450 -12.22 13.05 -19.72
CA ASN A 450 -12.18 14.34 -20.42
C ASN A 450 -11.69 14.19 -21.86
N ALA A 451 -10.60 13.45 -22.07
CA ALA A 451 -10.08 13.19 -23.42
C ALA A 451 -11.05 12.37 -24.29
N THR A 452 -11.83 11.48 -23.68
CA THR A 452 -12.76 10.58 -24.39
C THR A 452 -14.06 11.30 -24.80
N LEU A 453 -14.61 12.13 -23.90
CA LEU A 453 -15.92 12.75 -24.10
C LEU A 453 -15.87 14.16 -24.69
N ARG A 454 -14.72 14.86 -24.60
CA ARG A 454 -14.55 16.23 -25.11
C ARG A 454 -13.71 16.32 -26.39
N GLY A 455 -13.52 15.18 -27.08
CA GLY A 455 -12.70 15.06 -28.29
C GLY A 455 -12.78 16.26 -29.22
#